data_AF-A0A7Z0MTP0-F1
#
_entry.id   AF-A0A7Z0MTP0-F1
#
_cell.length_a   1.000
_cell.length_b   1.000
_cell.length_c   1.000
_cell.angle_alpha   90.00
_cell.angle_beta   90.00
_cell.angle_gamma   90.00
#
_symmetry.space_group_name_H-M   'P 1'
#
loop_
_entity.id
_entity.type
_entity.pdbx_description
1 polymer ?
#
loop_
_entity_poly.entity_id
_entity_poly.type
_entity_poly.pdbx_seq_one_letter_code
_entity_poly.pdbx_strand_id
1 'polypeptide(L)'
;MSSLPTKVTLGPRFLRPFSGKPAPFCFSGFFLFSPHVFIRLGGFSLSGIFKAAGHESLFKRFDAVSKGRKKPAPDVVAALLQEMVEAFGFPDDVRAIFSEGIEAELALATHTKNERAMISIEHQIGEYGAFFWGLNHNTGRLASSLDQSFLIDVETASALAHQHLMQEAYPQAYEAIVNNELLKRFIWPDVMVAMKNAATQTRYVFLRALVAVEVHLAHLVIMDHSYETDCLANDTNALMSVWPTLDKPFKNPTALLFDWTKAKSGVRTISAFYDHPKLTTIKMEMVTLKRWSSGSHQPDREWLETLVAALFGDKAYKPFWHRYYMALAVNFIGYVHQSMTMRINDCLTESERAVIAPWPQLPHGYSDFATWGRERYPAWRKYACDYQAEHGGSSQASV
;
A
#
# COMPACT_ATOMS: atom_id res chain seq x y z
N MET A 1 5.89 44.51 1.72
CA MET A 1 4.60 43.92 2.15
C MET A 1 4.69 42.42 1.92
N SER A 2 4.97 41.66 2.97
CA SER A 2 5.06 40.20 2.90
C SER A 2 3.67 39.60 2.75
N SER A 3 3.37 39.00 1.60
CA SER A 3 2.24 38.10 1.48
C SER A 3 2.51 36.91 2.41
N LEU A 4 1.69 36.80 3.46
CA LEU A 4 1.57 35.57 4.24
C LEU A 4 1.29 34.41 3.26
N PRO A 5 1.95 33.25 3.41
CA PRO A 5 1.62 32.10 2.60
C PRO A 5 0.17 31.71 2.87
N THR A 6 -0.64 31.80 1.82
CA THR A 6 -2.04 31.41 1.78
C THR A 6 -2.16 30.01 2.38
N LYS A 7 -2.83 29.87 3.52
CA LYS A 7 -3.23 28.57 4.09
C LYS A 7 -4.20 27.90 3.10
N VAL A 8 -3.67 27.20 2.10
CA VAL A 8 -4.46 26.33 1.24
C VAL A 8 -4.44 24.93 1.84
N THR A 9 -5.46 24.61 2.61
CA THR A 9 -5.96 23.23 2.76
C THR A 9 -7.45 23.31 3.00
N LEU A 10 -8.24 23.39 1.93
CA LEU A 10 -9.70 23.23 1.94
C LEU A 10 -10.10 21.74 1.90
N GLY A 11 -9.29 20.85 2.48
CA GLY A 11 -9.50 19.40 2.41
C GLY A 11 -9.10 18.65 3.67
N PRO A 12 -9.40 17.35 3.74
CA PRO A 12 -9.13 16.53 4.92
C PRO A 12 -7.63 16.46 5.17
N ARG A 13 -7.24 16.54 6.45
CA ARG A 13 -5.84 16.30 6.85
C ARG A 13 -5.62 14.81 7.02
N PHE A 14 -4.76 14.24 6.20
CA PHE A 14 -4.34 12.85 6.35
C PHE A 14 -3.30 12.73 7.47
N LEU A 15 -3.53 11.78 8.36
CA LEU A 15 -2.62 11.52 9.47
C LEU A 15 -1.37 10.84 8.95
N ARG A 16 -0.25 11.12 9.62
CA ARG A 16 0.95 10.35 9.39
C ARG A 16 0.71 8.90 9.85
N PRO A 17 0.82 7.90 8.96
CA PRO A 17 0.45 6.53 9.27
C PRO A 17 1.48 5.80 10.14
N PHE A 18 2.69 6.34 10.25
CA PHE A 18 3.81 5.67 10.92
C PHE A 18 4.39 6.52 12.05
N SER A 19 4.67 5.87 13.17
CA SER A 19 5.45 6.43 14.27
C SER A 19 6.94 6.61 13.90
N GLY A 20 7.67 7.41 14.69
CA GLY A 20 9.12 7.61 14.53
C GLY A 20 9.52 8.75 13.58
N LYS A 21 10.73 8.72 13.02
CA LYS A 21 11.18 9.72 12.03
C LYS A 21 10.62 9.40 10.63
N PRO A 22 10.24 10.40 9.82
CA PRO A 22 9.79 10.15 8.45
C PRO A 22 10.92 9.49 7.65
N ALA A 23 10.62 8.33 7.06
CA ALA A 23 11.51 7.66 6.10
C ALA A 23 10.97 7.90 4.68
N PRO A 24 11.82 7.87 3.64
CA PRO A 24 11.36 7.83 2.26
C PRO A 24 10.42 6.64 2.03
N PHE A 25 9.42 6.82 1.15
CA PHE A 25 8.61 5.70 0.69
C PHE A 25 9.42 4.87 -0.30
N CYS A 26 9.44 3.56 -0.10
CA CYS A 26 10.05 2.62 -1.04
C CYS A 26 8.96 2.01 -1.92
N PHE A 27 9.31 1.74 -3.17
CA PHE A 27 8.46 1.04 -4.11
C PHE A 27 8.93 -0.42 -4.21
N SER A 28 7.98 -1.36 -4.32
CA SER A 28 8.25 -2.68 -4.89
C SER A 28 7.99 -2.62 -6.39
N GLY A 29 8.88 -3.19 -7.19
CA GLY A 29 8.76 -3.18 -8.64
C GLY A 29 8.58 -1.77 -9.19
N PHE A 30 7.71 -1.58 -10.17
CA PHE A 30 7.53 -0.26 -10.79
C PHE A 30 6.46 0.61 -10.12
N PHE A 31 5.25 0.08 -9.89
CA PHE A 31 4.07 0.87 -9.50
C PHE A 31 3.50 0.53 -8.11
N LEU A 32 4.17 -0.28 -7.31
CA LEU A 32 3.67 -0.67 -6.00
C LEU A 32 4.46 -0.02 -4.89
N PHE A 33 3.81 0.38 -3.79
CA PHE A 33 4.53 0.66 -2.55
C PHE A 33 5.08 -0.65 -1.99
N SER A 34 6.21 -0.65 -1.30
CA SER A 34 6.77 -1.88 -0.73
C SER A 34 5.81 -2.54 0.27
N PRO A 35 5.68 -3.89 0.31
CA PRO A 35 4.82 -4.60 1.27
C PRO A 35 5.08 -4.24 2.74
N HIS A 36 6.29 -3.77 3.06
CA HIS A 36 6.65 -3.29 4.39
C HIS A 36 5.76 -2.12 4.86
N VAL A 37 5.20 -1.34 3.94
CA VAL A 37 4.19 -0.31 4.24
C VAL A 37 2.98 -0.94 4.92
N PHE A 38 2.44 -2.04 4.37
CA PHE A 38 1.24 -2.71 4.89
C PHE A 38 1.48 -3.41 6.21
N ILE A 39 2.65 -4.02 6.39
CA ILE A 39 3.09 -4.59 7.67
C ILE A 39 3.05 -3.51 8.76
N ARG A 40 3.62 -2.34 8.46
CA ARG A 40 3.66 -1.21 9.41
C ARG A 40 2.29 -0.59 9.65
N LEU A 41 1.44 -0.50 8.62
CA LEU A 41 0.06 -0.04 8.77
C LEU A 41 -0.73 -0.96 9.71
N GLY A 42 -0.48 -2.27 9.64
CA GLY A 42 -1.06 -3.26 10.56
C GLY A 42 -0.55 -3.20 12.01
N GLY A 43 0.42 -2.32 12.29
CA GLY A 43 1.04 -2.18 13.62
C GLY A 43 2.21 -3.12 13.87
N PHE A 44 2.66 -3.86 12.85
CA PHE A 44 3.77 -4.80 12.98
C PHE A 44 5.11 -4.16 12.57
N SER A 45 6.20 -4.68 13.13
CA SER A 45 7.55 -4.34 12.68
C SER A 45 8.23 -5.60 12.14
N LEU A 46 8.98 -5.48 11.05
CA LEU A 46 9.76 -6.62 10.51
C LEU A 46 10.69 -7.21 11.57
N SER A 47 11.39 -6.35 12.34
CA SER A 47 12.21 -6.81 13.46
C SER A 47 11.42 -7.62 14.49
N GLY A 48 10.19 -7.21 14.80
CA GLY A 48 9.31 -7.92 15.72
C GLY A 48 8.86 -9.27 15.17
N ILE A 49 8.59 -9.36 13.86
CA ILE A 49 8.25 -10.62 13.18
C ILE A 49 9.42 -11.60 13.25
N PHE A 50 10.62 -11.17 12.85
CA PHE A 50 11.83 -12.02 12.93
C PHE A 50 12.14 -12.44 14.36
N LYS A 51 11.96 -11.54 15.33
CA LYS A 51 12.15 -11.87 16.74
C LYS A 51 11.15 -12.92 17.23
N ALA A 52 9.88 -12.78 16.88
CA ALA A 52 8.84 -13.75 17.25
C ALA A 52 9.10 -15.14 16.62
N ALA A 53 9.70 -15.17 15.43
CA ALA A 53 10.12 -16.40 14.76
C ALA A 53 11.46 -16.97 15.28
N GLY A 54 12.15 -16.31 16.23
CA GLY A 54 13.45 -16.77 16.74
C GLY A 54 14.66 -16.43 15.86
N HIS A 55 14.50 -15.60 14.83
CA HIS A 55 15.52 -15.25 13.84
C HIS A 55 15.99 -13.77 13.95
N GLU A 56 16.02 -13.21 15.17
CA GLU A 56 16.42 -11.80 15.38
C GLU A 56 17.85 -11.50 14.89
N SER A 57 18.78 -12.47 15.02
CA SER A 57 20.16 -12.34 14.53
C SER A 57 20.21 -12.19 13.00
N LEU A 58 19.42 -12.98 12.27
CA LEU A 58 19.31 -12.93 10.81
C LEU A 58 18.83 -11.54 10.36
N PHE A 59 17.77 -11.01 11.01
CA PHE A 59 17.29 -9.65 10.74
C PHE A 59 18.37 -8.59 10.96
N LYS A 60 19.13 -8.66 12.06
CA LYS A 60 20.20 -7.69 12.35
C LYS A 60 21.29 -7.69 11.29
N ARG A 61 21.64 -8.86 10.75
CA ARG A 61 22.62 -8.96 9.66
C ARG A 61 22.07 -8.38 8.35
N PHE A 62 20.82 -8.69 8.00
CA PHE A 62 20.14 -8.06 6.85
C PHE A 62 20.11 -6.54 6.99
N ASP A 63 19.67 -6.03 8.14
CA ASP A 63 19.57 -4.59 8.41
C ASP A 63 20.94 -3.91 8.36
N ALA A 64 22.00 -4.56 8.87
CA ALA A 64 23.38 -4.05 8.78
C ALA A 64 23.89 -4.01 7.34
N VAL A 65 23.56 -5.01 6.53
CA VAL A 65 23.89 -5.08 5.10
C VAL A 65 23.14 -4.02 4.30
N SER A 66 21.83 -3.89 4.50
CA SER A 66 20.99 -2.91 3.82
C SER A 66 21.28 -1.47 4.22
N LYS A 67 21.70 -1.21 5.47
CA LYS A 67 22.10 0.13 5.96
C LYS A 67 23.57 0.44 5.75
N GLY A 68 24.36 -0.52 5.28
CA GLY A 68 25.78 -0.33 5.01
C GLY A 68 26.01 0.79 4.00
N ARG A 69 27.03 1.63 4.23
CA ARG A 69 27.41 2.69 3.28
C ARG A 69 28.02 2.16 1.99
N LYS A 70 28.49 0.90 2.01
CA LYS A 70 29.05 0.21 0.85
C LYS A 70 28.02 -0.80 0.36
N LYS A 71 27.86 -0.88 -0.95
CA LYS A 71 27.03 -1.90 -1.60
C LYS A 71 27.55 -3.28 -1.17
N PRO A 72 26.69 -4.17 -0.65
CA PRO A 72 27.13 -5.50 -0.23
C PRO A 72 27.57 -6.33 -1.43
N ALA A 73 28.52 -7.22 -1.18
CA ALA A 73 28.96 -8.17 -2.19
C ALA A 73 27.81 -9.17 -2.49
N PRO A 74 27.58 -9.56 -3.77
CA PRO A 74 26.45 -10.40 -4.16
C PRO A 74 26.39 -11.74 -3.42
N ASP A 75 27.55 -12.36 -3.14
CA ASP A 75 27.69 -13.58 -2.36
C ASP A 75 27.17 -13.45 -0.91
N VAL A 76 27.42 -12.30 -0.28
CA VAL A 76 26.91 -12.00 1.06
C VAL A 76 25.39 -11.87 1.06
N VAL A 77 24.82 -11.23 0.03
CA VAL A 77 23.36 -11.09 -0.11
C VAL A 77 22.70 -12.43 -0.40
N ALA A 78 23.27 -13.21 -1.33
CA ALA A 78 22.82 -14.56 -1.66
C ALA A 78 22.80 -15.48 -0.43
N ALA A 79 23.88 -15.50 0.35
CA ALA A 79 23.95 -16.30 1.58
C ALA A 79 22.90 -15.88 2.62
N LEU A 80 22.64 -14.58 2.75
CA LEU A 80 21.61 -14.07 3.65
C LEU A 80 20.20 -14.48 3.21
N LEU A 81 19.92 -14.41 1.90
CA LEU A 81 18.64 -14.83 1.32
C LEU A 81 18.45 -16.34 1.46
N GLN A 82 19.48 -17.14 1.25
CA GLN A 82 19.45 -18.59 1.46
C GLN A 82 19.12 -18.94 2.92
N GLU A 83 19.81 -18.30 3.88
CA GLU A 83 19.54 -18.52 5.30
C GLU A 83 18.12 -18.08 5.69
N MET A 84 17.55 -17.08 5.01
CA MET A 84 16.15 -16.70 5.18
C MET A 84 15.19 -17.78 4.69
N VAL A 85 15.46 -18.34 3.51
CA VAL A 85 14.64 -19.43 2.95
C VAL A 85 14.69 -20.67 3.85
N GLU A 86 15.84 -20.97 4.46
CA GLU A 86 15.98 -22.06 5.41
C GLU A 86 15.28 -21.76 6.74
N ALA A 87 15.43 -20.55 7.28
CA ALA A 87 14.87 -20.14 8.56
C ALA A 87 13.33 -20.20 8.60
N PHE A 88 12.67 -19.73 7.54
CA PHE A 88 11.20 -19.67 7.50
C PHE A 88 10.55 -20.94 6.94
N GLY A 89 11.34 -21.97 6.60
CA GLY A 89 10.83 -23.30 6.25
C GLY A 89 9.94 -23.31 5.00
N PHE A 90 10.39 -22.65 3.92
CA PHE A 90 9.66 -22.66 2.65
C PHE A 90 9.54 -24.10 2.09
N PRO A 91 8.39 -24.50 1.52
CA PRO A 91 8.18 -25.72 0.74
C PRO A 91 9.20 -25.87 -0.38
N ASP A 92 9.43 -27.10 -0.81
CA ASP A 92 10.53 -27.44 -1.71
C ASP A 92 10.43 -26.78 -3.10
N ASP A 93 9.22 -26.60 -3.63
CA ASP A 93 8.96 -25.90 -4.90
C ASP A 93 9.31 -24.41 -4.81
N VAL A 94 8.93 -23.74 -3.72
CA VAL A 94 9.24 -22.32 -3.50
C VAL A 94 10.72 -22.14 -3.17
N ARG A 95 11.29 -23.05 -2.38
CA ARG A 95 12.73 -23.08 -2.12
C ARG A 95 13.51 -23.25 -3.42
N ALA A 96 13.04 -24.09 -4.34
CA ALA A 96 13.65 -24.25 -5.65
C ALA A 96 13.62 -22.94 -6.45
N ILE A 97 12.48 -22.25 -6.51
CA ILE A 97 12.40 -20.95 -7.21
C ILE A 97 13.33 -19.91 -6.57
N PHE A 98 13.35 -19.78 -5.23
CA PHE A 98 14.28 -18.88 -4.56
C PHE A 98 15.75 -19.26 -4.83
N SER A 99 16.08 -20.55 -4.81
CA SER A 99 17.45 -21.04 -5.03
C SER A 99 17.88 -20.81 -6.48
N GLU A 100 17.03 -21.12 -7.46
CA GLU A 100 17.26 -20.83 -8.88
C GLU A 100 17.45 -19.33 -9.13
N GLY A 101 16.62 -18.49 -8.47
CA GLY A 101 16.77 -17.04 -8.49
C GLY A 101 18.13 -16.59 -7.94
N ILE A 102 18.53 -17.09 -6.76
CA ILE A 102 19.83 -16.79 -6.14
C ILE A 102 20.99 -17.23 -7.05
N GLU A 103 20.93 -18.43 -7.61
CA GLU A 103 21.96 -18.97 -8.51
C GLU A 103 22.09 -18.14 -9.81
N ALA A 104 20.96 -17.74 -10.40
CA ALA A 104 20.94 -16.86 -11.56
C ALA A 104 21.57 -15.49 -11.25
N GLU A 105 21.32 -14.92 -10.06
CA GLU A 105 21.95 -13.67 -9.62
C GLU A 105 23.47 -13.80 -9.48
N LEU A 106 23.92 -14.88 -8.84
CA LEU A 106 25.36 -15.16 -8.68
C LEU A 106 26.05 -15.37 -10.03
N ALA A 107 25.42 -16.12 -10.94
CA ALA A 107 25.95 -16.33 -12.28
C ALA A 107 26.07 -15.00 -13.06
N LEU A 108 25.05 -14.15 -13.02
CA LEU A 108 25.10 -12.81 -13.64
C LEU A 108 26.20 -11.95 -13.03
N ALA A 109 26.36 -11.95 -11.70
CA ALA A 109 27.42 -11.21 -11.02
C ALA A 109 28.84 -11.65 -11.44
N THR A 110 29.02 -12.92 -11.81
CA THR A 110 30.31 -13.44 -12.29
C THR A 110 30.62 -13.11 -13.75
N HIS A 111 29.60 -12.94 -14.60
CA HIS A 111 29.78 -12.71 -16.04
C HIS A 111 29.81 -11.23 -16.45
N THR A 112 29.14 -10.35 -15.72
CA THR A 112 29.23 -8.91 -15.90
C THR A 112 30.02 -8.30 -14.74
N LYS A 113 31.18 -7.69 -15.02
CA LYS A 113 31.90 -6.78 -14.08
C LYS A 113 31.05 -5.56 -13.62
N ASN A 114 29.77 -5.51 -13.99
CA ASN A 114 28.83 -4.43 -13.71
C ASN A 114 27.81 -4.87 -12.65
N GLU A 115 28.03 -4.41 -11.41
CA GLU A 115 27.12 -3.80 -10.44
C GLU A 115 25.59 -4.12 -10.38
N ARG A 116 25.01 -5.10 -11.08
CA ARG A 116 23.54 -5.20 -11.26
C ARG A 116 22.97 -6.61 -10.98
N ALA A 117 23.41 -7.24 -9.90
CA ALA A 117 23.04 -8.61 -9.57
C ALA A 117 21.78 -8.80 -8.69
N MET A 118 21.07 -7.74 -8.28
CA MET A 118 19.92 -7.83 -7.36
C MET A 118 18.56 -7.97 -8.09
N ILE A 119 18.58 -8.40 -9.35
CA ILE A 119 17.46 -8.28 -10.30
C ILE A 119 16.71 -9.61 -10.49
N SER A 120 17.24 -10.78 -10.13
CA SER A 120 16.63 -12.06 -10.54
C SER A 120 15.63 -12.64 -9.55
N ILE A 121 15.79 -12.43 -8.24
CA ILE A 121 14.83 -12.95 -7.24
C ILE A 121 13.56 -12.10 -7.23
N GLU A 122 13.72 -10.78 -7.36
CA GLU A 122 12.61 -9.84 -7.60
C GLU A 122 11.85 -10.17 -8.89
N HIS A 123 12.53 -10.71 -9.92
CA HIS A 123 11.91 -11.06 -11.20
C HIS A 123 11.11 -12.37 -11.20
N GLN A 124 11.42 -13.32 -10.30
CA GLN A 124 10.75 -14.63 -10.30
C GLN A 124 9.55 -14.72 -9.35
N ILE A 125 9.63 -14.10 -8.16
CA ILE A 125 8.55 -14.14 -7.15
C ILE A 125 8.03 -12.74 -6.81
N GLY A 126 8.89 -11.71 -6.88
CA GLY A 126 8.55 -10.34 -6.48
C GLY A 126 8.40 -10.14 -4.96
N GLU A 127 8.47 -8.89 -4.46
CA GLU A 127 8.34 -8.62 -3.02
C GLU A 127 6.94 -8.97 -2.50
N TYR A 128 5.88 -8.71 -3.28
CA TYR A 128 4.51 -9.05 -2.89
C TYR A 128 4.26 -10.54 -2.93
N GLY A 129 4.77 -11.24 -3.95
CA GLY A 129 4.69 -12.70 -3.97
C GLY A 129 5.35 -13.32 -2.75
N ALA A 130 6.57 -12.89 -2.40
CA ALA A 130 7.28 -13.37 -1.22
C ALA A 130 6.52 -13.00 0.08
N PHE A 131 5.98 -11.80 0.16
CA PHE A 131 5.21 -11.32 1.31
C PHE A 131 3.93 -12.14 1.54
N PHE A 132 3.09 -12.29 0.50
CA PHE A 132 1.85 -13.04 0.62
C PHE A 132 2.09 -14.53 0.82
N TRP A 133 3.14 -15.08 0.21
CA TRP A 133 3.55 -16.44 0.52
C TRP A 133 3.82 -16.62 2.02
N GLY A 134 4.61 -15.72 2.63
CA GLY A 134 4.89 -15.77 4.06
C GLY A 134 3.62 -15.69 4.93
N LEU A 135 2.64 -14.88 4.53
CA LEU A 135 1.34 -14.81 5.19
C LEU A 135 0.51 -16.08 5.00
N ASN A 136 0.61 -16.71 3.84
CA ASN A 136 -0.22 -17.82 3.39
C ASN A 136 0.47 -19.18 3.53
N HIS A 137 1.64 -19.28 4.18
CA HIS A 137 2.48 -20.48 4.22
C HIS A 137 1.71 -21.76 4.60
N ASN A 138 0.73 -21.68 5.51
CA ASN A 138 -0.10 -22.81 5.93
C ASN A 138 -1.09 -23.31 4.85
N THR A 139 -1.34 -22.52 3.81
CA THR A 139 -2.29 -22.84 2.74
C THR A 139 -1.62 -23.40 1.49
N GLY A 140 -0.29 -23.30 1.38
CA GLY A 140 0.46 -23.66 0.17
C GLY A 140 0.14 -22.77 -1.04
N ARG A 141 -0.58 -21.65 -0.87
CA ARG A 141 -0.95 -20.74 -1.97
C ARG A 141 -0.14 -19.46 -1.93
N LEU A 142 0.26 -18.97 -3.10
CA LEU A 142 0.92 -17.66 -3.23
C LEU A 142 -0.05 -16.52 -2.85
N ALA A 143 -1.28 -16.59 -3.36
CA ALA A 143 -2.37 -15.67 -3.02
C ALA A 143 -3.55 -16.44 -2.42
N SER A 144 -4.10 -15.93 -1.31
CA SER A 144 -5.29 -16.48 -0.66
C SER A 144 -6.58 -15.77 -1.06
N SER A 145 -6.47 -14.62 -1.72
CA SER A 145 -7.60 -13.76 -2.08
C SER A 145 -7.34 -12.97 -3.35
N LEU A 146 -8.41 -12.48 -3.98
CA LEU A 146 -8.38 -11.79 -5.28
C LEU A 146 -7.53 -10.50 -5.24
N ASP A 147 -7.56 -9.77 -4.13
CA ASP A 147 -6.77 -8.55 -3.92
C ASP A 147 -5.26 -8.83 -3.84
N GLN A 148 -4.87 -9.99 -3.28
CA GLN A 148 -3.47 -10.42 -3.24
C GLN A 148 -2.99 -10.81 -4.64
N SER A 149 -3.80 -11.59 -5.39
CA SER A 149 -3.50 -11.93 -6.78
C SER A 149 -3.31 -10.68 -7.63
N PHE A 150 -4.16 -9.67 -7.46
CA PHE A 150 -4.06 -8.42 -8.19
C PHE A 150 -2.72 -7.71 -7.98
N LEU A 151 -2.23 -7.64 -6.74
CA LEU A 151 -0.95 -7.01 -6.44
C LEU A 151 0.23 -7.80 -7.03
N ILE A 152 0.18 -9.13 -6.98
CA ILE A 152 1.20 -9.99 -7.62
C ILE A 152 1.18 -9.82 -9.14
N ASP A 153 0.01 -9.73 -9.77
CA ASP A 153 -0.12 -9.52 -11.21
C ASP A 153 0.44 -8.17 -11.63
N VAL A 154 0.17 -7.10 -10.86
CA VAL A 154 0.75 -5.78 -11.12
C VAL A 154 2.27 -5.81 -10.94
N GLU A 155 2.77 -6.47 -9.90
CA GLU A 155 4.21 -6.62 -9.65
C GLU A 155 4.89 -7.30 -10.85
N THR A 156 4.37 -8.47 -11.23
CA THR A 156 4.84 -9.30 -12.35
C THR A 156 4.79 -8.53 -13.67
N ALA A 157 3.65 -7.91 -13.98
CA ALA A 157 3.47 -7.12 -15.19
C ALA A 157 4.46 -5.95 -15.28
N SER A 158 4.89 -5.42 -14.13
CA SER A 158 5.80 -4.27 -14.02
C SER A 158 7.29 -4.61 -14.02
N ALA A 159 7.66 -5.89 -13.93
CA ALA A 159 9.04 -6.34 -13.79
C ALA A 159 9.95 -5.87 -14.93
N LEU A 160 9.50 -6.00 -16.19
CA LEU A 160 10.29 -5.58 -17.36
C LEU A 160 10.50 -4.05 -17.38
N ALA A 161 9.46 -3.28 -17.07
CA ALA A 161 9.57 -1.82 -16.98
C ALA A 161 10.54 -1.41 -15.85
N HIS A 162 10.50 -2.12 -14.72
CA HIS A 162 11.41 -1.90 -13.60
C HIS A 162 12.87 -2.18 -13.98
N GLN A 163 13.12 -3.29 -14.67
CA GLN A 163 14.44 -3.63 -15.19
C GLN A 163 15.00 -2.53 -16.09
N HIS A 164 14.21 -2.05 -17.06
CA HIS A 164 14.64 -0.96 -17.93
C HIS A 164 14.91 0.33 -17.16
N LEU A 165 14.10 0.66 -16.14
CA LEU A 165 14.34 1.82 -15.29
C LEU A 165 15.66 1.71 -14.52
N MET A 166 15.98 0.54 -13.97
CA MET A 166 17.26 0.31 -13.27
C MET A 166 18.47 0.39 -14.21
N GLN A 167 18.24 0.21 -15.51
CA GLN A 167 19.23 0.37 -16.56
C GLN A 167 19.29 1.80 -17.12
N GLU A 168 18.49 2.73 -16.60
CA GLU A 168 18.28 4.09 -17.13
C GLU A 168 17.78 4.10 -18.58
N ALA A 169 17.19 2.99 -19.03
CA ALA A 169 16.58 2.82 -20.34
C ALA A 169 15.13 3.32 -20.34
N TYR A 170 14.95 4.63 -20.13
CA TYR A 170 13.63 5.24 -19.94
C TYR A 170 12.64 5.01 -21.10
N PRO A 171 13.02 5.16 -22.39
CA PRO A 171 12.11 4.88 -23.49
C PRO A 171 11.60 3.43 -23.49
N GLN A 172 12.48 2.46 -23.22
CA GLN A 172 12.15 1.05 -23.14
C GLN A 172 11.25 0.75 -21.93
N ALA A 173 11.48 1.42 -20.79
CA ALA A 173 10.60 1.32 -19.64
C ALA A 173 9.18 1.80 -19.98
N TYR A 174 9.06 2.92 -20.71
CA TYR A 174 7.77 3.42 -21.19
C TYR A 174 7.10 2.43 -22.16
N GLU A 175 7.83 1.90 -23.14
CA GLU A 175 7.30 0.91 -24.09
C GLU A 175 6.80 -0.35 -23.39
N ALA A 176 7.54 -0.87 -22.41
CA ALA A 176 7.12 -2.02 -21.61
C ALA A 176 5.81 -1.78 -20.85
N ILE A 177 5.57 -0.54 -20.38
CA ILE A 177 4.33 -0.17 -19.69
C ILE A 177 3.15 -0.12 -20.66
N VAL A 178 3.28 0.60 -21.79
CA VAL A 178 2.15 0.83 -22.70
C VAL A 178 1.76 -0.39 -23.52
N ASN A 179 2.70 -1.32 -23.73
CA ASN A 179 2.45 -2.59 -24.41
C ASN A 179 1.89 -3.68 -23.48
N ASN A 180 1.83 -3.44 -22.17
CA ASN A 180 1.26 -4.38 -21.21
C ASN A 180 -0.23 -4.09 -20.97
N GLU A 181 -1.08 -5.10 -21.20
CA GLU A 181 -2.55 -4.99 -21.11
C GLU A 181 -3.08 -4.61 -19.73
N LEU A 182 -2.40 -5.04 -18.66
CA LEU A 182 -2.74 -4.68 -17.30
C LEU A 182 -2.25 -3.26 -16.97
N LEU A 183 -0.98 -2.98 -17.22
CA LEU A 183 -0.37 -1.72 -16.80
C LEU A 183 -0.96 -0.50 -17.51
N LYS A 184 -1.30 -0.62 -18.80
CA LYS A 184 -1.88 0.49 -19.56
C LYS A 184 -3.20 1.02 -18.97
N ARG A 185 -3.90 0.24 -18.13
CA ARG A 185 -5.13 0.65 -17.44
C ARG A 185 -4.90 1.71 -16.37
N PHE A 186 -3.69 1.79 -15.82
CA PHE A 186 -3.33 2.74 -14.76
C PHE A 186 -2.69 4.02 -15.29
N ILE A 187 -2.45 4.12 -16.59
CA ILE A 187 -1.82 5.28 -17.22
C ILE A 187 -2.86 6.05 -18.03
N TRP A 188 -2.92 7.36 -17.82
CA TRP A 188 -3.79 8.28 -18.56
C TRP A 188 -2.97 9.22 -19.45
N PRO A 189 -3.59 9.96 -20.39
CA PRO A 189 -2.88 10.73 -21.42
C PRO A 189 -1.73 11.59 -20.91
N ASP A 190 -1.95 12.35 -19.85
CA ASP A 190 -0.93 13.25 -19.30
C ASP A 190 0.29 12.50 -18.76
N VAL A 191 0.08 11.37 -18.06
CA VAL A 191 1.19 10.55 -17.57
C VAL A 191 1.87 9.80 -18.71
N MET A 192 1.15 9.36 -19.73
CA MET A 192 1.78 8.76 -20.92
C MET A 192 2.74 9.75 -21.58
N VAL A 193 2.30 10.99 -21.78
CA VAL A 193 3.14 12.06 -22.33
C VAL A 193 4.32 12.36 -21.40
N ALA A 194 4.09 12.42 -20.09
CA ALA A 194 5.14 12.71 -19.13
C ALA A 194 6.19 11.59 -19.04
N MET A 195 5.79 10.32 -19.04
CA MET A 195 6.68 9.17 -19.02
C MET A 195 7.47 9.05 -20.31
N LYS A 196 6.81 9.19 -21.48
CA LYS A 196 7.49 9.14 -22.78
C LYS A 196 8.63 10.16 -22.90
N ASN A 197 8.45 11.33 -22.30
CA ASN A 197 9.42 12.42 -22.34
C ASN A 197 10.38 12.43 -21.13
N ALA A 198 10.27 11.47 -20.21
CA ALA A 198 11.08 11.46 -19.01
C ALA A 198 12.50 10.97 -19.31
N ALA A 199 13.49 11.79 -18.94
CA ALA A 199 14.92 11.53 -19.19
C ALA A 199 15.72 11.35 -17.90
N THR A 200 15.07 11.34 -16.74
CA THR A 200 15.73 11.26 -15.44
C THR A 200 14.97 10.37 -14.47
N GLN A 201 15.71 9.71 -13.59
CA GLN A 201 15.16 8.88 -12.53
C GLN A 201 14.25 9.68 -11.60
N THR A 202 14.62 10.93 -11.27
CA THR A 202 13.80 11.84 -10.45
C THR A 202 12.41 12.02 -11.03
N ARG A 203 12.29 12.23 -12.35
CA ARG A 203 10.98 12.40 -12.99
C ARG A 203 10.15 11.10 -12.92
N TYR A 204 10.79 9.96 -13.14
CA TYR A 204 10.13 8.66 -12.98
C TYR A 204 9.64 8.41 -11.55
N VAL A 205 10.36 8.84 -10.52
CA VAL A 205 9.92 8.66 -9.12
C VAL A 205 8.56 9.34 -8.86
N PHE A 206 8.35 10.56 -9.35
CA PHE A 206 7.07 11.26 -9.18
C PHE A 206 5.94 10.63 -9.99
N LEU A 207 6.22 10.24 -11.24
CA LEU A 207 5.24 9.57 -12.10
C LEU A 207 4.85 8.20 -11.54
N ARG A 208 5.82 7.44 -11.04
CA ARG A 208 5.59 6.16 -10.33
C ARG A 208 4.75 6.35 -9.08
N ALA A 209 5.05 7.36 -8.27
CA ALA A 209 4.27 7.66 -7.07
C ALA A 209 2.80 7.94 -7.41
N LEU A 210 2.55 8.71 -8.47
CA LEU A 210 1.20 9.08 -8.89
C LEU A 210 0.41 7.88 -9.41
N VAL A 211 1.03 7.05 -10.25
CA VAL A 211 0.42 5.81 -10.73
C VAL A 211 0.25 4.80 -9.59
N ALA A 212 1.17 4.73 -8.64
CA ALA A 212 1.04 3.87 -7.47
C ALA A 212 -0.19 4.24 -6.64
N VAL A 213 -0.51 5.52 -6.50
CA VAL A 213 -1.75 5.98 -5.84
C VAL A 213 -3.00 5.47 -6.57
N GLU A 214 -3.01 5.48 -7.91
CA GLU A 214 -4.11 4.92 -8.73
C GLU A 214 -4.22 3.39 -8.61
N VAL A 215 -3.10 2.67 -8.70
CA VAL A 215 -3.04 1.21 -8.51
C VAL A 215 -3.57 0.81 -7.13
N HIS A 216 -3.21 1.57 -6.10
CA HIS A 216 -3.67 1.29 -4.75
C HIS A 216 -5.15 1.59 -4.54
N LEU A 217 -5.71 2.58 -5.23
CA LEU A 217 -7.17 2.73 -5.26
C LEU A 217 -7.83 1.50 -5.89
N ALA A 218 -7.33 1.01 -7.02
CA ALA A 218 -7.86 -0.19 -7.66
C ALA A 218 -7.80 -1.42 -6.73
N HIS A 219 -6.66 -1.62 -6.05
CA HIS A 219 -6.48 -2.67 -5.05
C HIS A 219 -7.52 -2.59 -3.93
N LEU A 220 -7.75 -1.39 -3.36
CA LEU A 220 -8.76 -1.21 -2.32
C LEU A 220 -10.18 -1.50 -2.81
N VAL A 221 -10.48 -1.18 -4.07
CA VAL A 221 -11.79 -1.50 -4.67
C VAL A 221 -11.97 -3.00 -4.88
N ILE A 222 -10.91 -3.72 -5.28
CA ILE A 222 -10.92 -5.19 -5.41
C ILE A 222 -11.09 -5.85 -4.03
N MET A 223 -10.41 -5.34 -3.00
CA MET A 223 -10.57 -5.82 -1.63
C MET A 223 -12.00 -5.56 -1.10
N ASP A 224 -12.60 -4.40 -1.39
CA ASP A 224 -14.00 -4.07 -1.04
C ASP A 224 -14.99 -4.96 -1.82
N HIS A 225 -14.69 -5.27 -3.08
CA HIS A 225 -15.50 -6.18 -3.90
C HIS A 225 -15.48 -7.61 -3.37
N SER A 226 -14.30 -8.14 -3.08
CA SER A 226 -14.11 -9.48 -2.52
C SER A 226 -14.84 -9.62 -1.19
N TYR A 227 -14.74 -8.60 -0.33
CA TYR A 227 -15.46 -8.58 0.94
C TYR A 227 -16.99 -8.63 0.78
N GLU A 228 -17.55 -7.88 -0.17
CA GLU A 228 -18.99 -7.89 -0.44
C GLU A 228 -19.47 -9.26 -0.95
N THR A 229 -18.67 -9.94 -1.76
CA THR A 229 -18.97 -11.31 -2.21
C THR A 229 -18.92 -12.31 -1.06
N ASP A 230 -17.93 -12.19 -0.17
CA ASP A 230 -17.68 -13.17 0.90
C ASP A 230 -18.60 -13.02 2.13
N CYS A 231 -19.07 -11.80 2.44
CA CYS A 231 -19.69 -11.47 3.74
C CYS A 231 -21.21 -11.23 3.73
N LEU A 232 -21.94 -11.69 2.69
CA LEU A 232 -23.38 -11.52 2.47
C LEU A 232 -23.78 -10.09 2.03
N ALA A 233 -24.62 -10.00 1.00
CA ALA A 233 -24.95 -8.83 0.17
C ALA A 233 -25.43 -7.52 0.85
N ASN A 234 -25.52 -7.47 2.19
CA ASN A 234 -26.10 -6.34 2.93
C ASN A 234 -25.08 -5.29 3.42
N ASP A 235 -23.77 -5.58 3.40
CA ASP A 235 -22.72 -4.63 3.82
C ASP A 235 -21.91 -4.12 2.62
N THR A 236 -22.56 -3.36 1.74
CA THR A 236 -21.95 -2.76 0.55
C THR A 236 -21.21 -1.46 0.85
N ASN A 237 -20.24 -1.11 -0.01
CA ASN A 237 -19.57 0.19 -0.04
C ASN A 237 -18.76 0.50 1.23
N ALA A 238 -18.06 -0.49 1.78
CA ALA A 238 -17.28 -0.29 3.00
C ALA A 238 -16.13 0.70 2.78
N LEU A 239 -15.44 0.62 1.64
CA LEU A 239 -14.42 1.61 1.25
C LEU A 239 -14.99 3.03 1.18
N MET A 240 -16.11 3.24 0.51
CA MET A 240 -16.72 4.57 0.37
C MET A 240 -17.25 5.15 1.68
N SER A 241 -17.54 4.30 2.68
CA SER A 241 -17.94 4.75 4.02
C SER A 241 -16.80 5.40 4.82
N VAL A 242 -15.54 5.14 4.44
CA VAL A 242 -14.34 5.74 5.05
C VAL A 242 -13.60 6.67 4.09
N TRP A 243 -14.16 6.92 2.90
CA TRP A 243 -13.58 7.84 1.91
C TRP A 243 -14.02 9.28 2.18
N PRO A 244 -13.10 10.27 2.21
CA PRO A 244 -13.44 11.67 2.39
C PRO A 244 -14.47 12.21 1.38
N THR A 245 -15.21 13.24 1.80
CA THR A 245 -16.34 13.77 1.02
C THR A 245 -16.38 15.28 1.06
N LEU A 246 -16.98 15.88 0.02
CA LEU A 246 -17.15 17.34 -0.05
C LEU A 246 -18.17 17.85 0.98
N ASP A 247 -19.15 17.04 1.40
CA ASP A 247 -20.08 17.38 2.48
C ASP A 247 -19.43 17.33 3.87
N LYS A 248 -18.29 16.66 4.00
CA LYS A 248 -17.51 16.54 5.26
C LYS A 248 -16.03 16.88 5.00
N PRO A 249 -15.71 18.12 4.59
CA PRO A 249 -14.40 18.47 4.02
C PRO A 249 -13.23 18.33 5.00
N PHE A 250 -13.49 18.26 6.31
CA PHE A 250 -12.46 18.12 7.36
C PHE A 250 -12.36 16.70 7.93
N LYS A 251 -13.20 15.77 7.48
CA LYS A 251 -13.23 14.39 7.99
C LYS A 251 -12.29 13.52 7.18
N ASN A 252 -11.22 13.05 7.83
CA ASN A 252 -10.33 12.05 7.27
C ASN A 252 -10.85 10.62 7.53
N PRO A 253 -10.21 9.57 6.99
CA PRO A 253 -10.69 8.20 7.12
C PRO A 253 -10.87 7.71 8.56
N THR A 254 -10.00 8.13 9.49
CA THR A 254 -10.14 7.82 10.92
C THR A 254 -11.43 8.39 11.50
N ALA A 255 -11.73 9.66 11.19
CA ALA A 255 -12.93 10.32 11.65
C ALA A 255 -14.20 9.69 11.06
N LEU A 256 -14.14 9.25 9.80
CA LEU A 256 -15.23 8.59 9.11
C LEU A 256 -15.48 7.18 9.65
N LEU A 257 -14.43 6.42 9.96
CA LEU A 257 -14.55 5.14 10.67
C LEU A 257 -15.23 5.32 12.03
N PHE A 258 -14.87 6.36 12.78
CA PHE A 258 -15.53 6.67 14.05
C PHE A 258 -17.00 7.09 13.86
N ASP A 259 -17.29 7.90 12.83
CA ASP A 259 -18.68 8.26 12.48
C ASP A 259 -19.52 7.03 12.11
N TRP A 260 -18.96 6.10 11.33
CA TRP A 260 -19.60 4.82 11.03
C TRP A 260 -19.81 3.97 12.28
N THR A 261 -18.80 3.87 13.16
CA THR A 261 -18.88 3.07 14.40
C THR A 261 -19.99 3.59 15.32
N LYS A 262 -20.08 4.91 15.52
CA LYS A 262 -21.18 5.54 16.28
C LYS A 262 -22.54 5.22 15.67
N ALA A 263 -22.68 5.42 14.36
CA ALA A 263 -23.94 5.17 13.67
C ALA A 263 -24.36 3.70 13.78
N LYS A 264 -23.41 2.77 13.61
CA LYS A 264 -23.64 1.33 13.71
C LYS A 264 -23.97 0.87 15.13
N SER A 265 -23.47 1.55 16.16
CA SER A 265 -23.86 1.31 17.56
C SER A 265 -25.18 1.98 17.95
N GLY A 266 -25.88 2.65 17.03
CA GLY A 266 -27.21 3.23 17.27
C GLY A 266 -27.19 4.62 17.91
N VAL A 267 -26.05 5.31 17.95
CA VAL A 267 -25.93 6.65 18.56
C VAL A 267 -25.45 7.69 17.55
N ARG A 268 -25.81 8.96 17.79
CA ARG A 268 -25.52 10.08 16.85
C ARG A 268 -24.46 11.06 17.36
N THR A 269 -24.31 11.18 18.67
CA THR A 269 -23.41 12.18 19.29
C THR A 269 -22.24 11.50 19.99
N ILE A 270 -21.16 12.25 20.20
CA ILE A 270 -20.00 11.76 20.97
C ILE A 270 -20.42 11.48 22.42
N SER A 271 -21.24 12.33 23.03
CA SER A 271 -21.73 12.13 24.39
C SER A 271 -22.56 10.84 24.51
N ALA A 272 -23.49 10.59 23.58
CA ALA A 272 -24.27 9.35 23.59
C ALA A 272 -23.41 8.10 23.35
N PHE A 273 -22.31 8.24 22.60
CA PHE A 273 -21.33 7.16 22.47
C PHE A 273 -20.54 6.94 23.75
N TYR A 274 -20.10 8.01 24.41
CA TYR A 274 -19.40 7.94 25.70
C TYR A 274 -20.27 7.29 26.80
N ASP A 275 -21.56 7.65 26.85
CA ASP A 275 -22.53 7.13 27.81
C ASP A 275 -23.16 5.78 27.39
N HIS A 276 -22.65 5.16 26.31
CA HIS A 276 -23.26 3.95 25.76
C HIS A 276 -23.21 2.80 26.79
N PRO A 277 -24.33 2.11 27.10
CA PRO A 277 -24.38 1.10 28.17
C PRO A 277 -23.35 -0.02 28.03
N LYS A 278 -23.09 -0.45 26.78
CA LYS A 278 -22.07 -1.47 26.47
C LYS A 278 -20.62 -1.02 26.67
N LEU A 279 -20.34 0.29 26.83
CA LEU A 279 -18.99 0.84 26.98
C LEU A 279 -18.65 1.24 28.42
N THR A 280 -19.57 1.05 29.37
CA THR A 280 -19.44 1.50 30.77
C THR A 280 -18.21 0.95 31.51
N THR A 281 -17.71 -0.22 31.11
CA THR A 281 -16.53 -0.85 31.71
C THR A 281 -15.21 -0.43 31.05
N ILE A 282 -15.26 0.27 29.91
CA ILE A 282 -14.08 0.72 29.17
C ILE A 282 -13.72 2.12 29.68
N LYS A 283 -12.57 2.24 30.34
CA LYS A 283 -12.04 3.55 30.76
C LYS A 283 -11.72 4.39 29.52
N MET A 284 -12.58 5.35 29.23
CA MET A 284 -12.49 6.20 28.07
C MET A 284 -12.57 7.66 28.50
N GLU A 285 -11.76 8.51 27.91
CA GLU A 285 -11.84 9.95 28.14
C GLU A 285 -12.58 10.61 26.98
N MET A 286 -13.46 11.56 27.31
CA MET A 286 -14.19 12.36 26.32
C MET A 286 -13.25 13.06 25.32
N VAL A 287 -12.05 13.47 25.77
CA VAL A 287 -11.04 14.09 24.92
C VAL A 287 -10.54 13.13 23.84
N THR A 288 -10.34 11.86 24.17
CA THR A 288 -9.92 10.82 23.22
C THR A 288 -10.96 10.63 22.12
N LEU A 289 -12.26 10.55 22.49
CA LEU A 289 -13.34 10.45 21.52
C LEU A 289 -13.44 11.68 20.61
N LYS A 290 -13.25 12.89 21.17
CA LYS A 290 -13.19 14.12 20.37
C LYS A 290 -12.03 14.09 19.38
N ARG A 291 -10.88 13.55 19.77
CA ARG A 291 -9.70 13.39 18.89
C ARG A 291 -9.94 12.42 17.74
N TRP A 292 -10.67 11.32 17.97
CA TRP A 292 -11.06 10.39 16.91
C TRP A 292 -12.12 10.98 16.00
N SER A 293 -13.14 11.62 16.57
CA SER A 293 -14.17 12.32 15.80
C SER A 293 -13.61 13.42 14.90
N SER A 294 -12.56 14.13 15.34
CA SER A 294 -11.87 15.12 14.52
C SER A 294 -10.81 14.53 13.58
N GLY A 295 -10.52 13.23 13.69
CA GLY A 295 -9.47 12.58 12.90
C GLY A 295 -8.06 13.02 13.26
N SER A 296 -7.85 13.61 14.45
CA SER A 296 -6.53 14.09 14.86
C SER A 296 -5.61 12.98 15.38
N HIS A 297 -6.17 11.83 15.77
CA HIS A 297 -5.44 10.69 16.32
C HIS A 297 -6.07 9.39 15.83
N GLN A 298 -5.23 8.42 15.44
CA GLN A 298 -5.65 7.05 15.17
C GLN A 298 -5.78 6.29 16.50
N PRO A 299 -6.87 5.54 16.73
CA PRO A 299 -6.99 4.65 17.88
C PRO A 299 -6.00 3.48 17.80
N ASP A 300 -5.48 3.06 18.96
CA ASP A 300 -4.66 1.86 19.08
C ASP A 300 -5.49 0.58 18.82
N ARG A 301 -4.85 -0.44 18.24
CA ARG A 301 -5.52 -1.68 17.83
C ARG A 301 -6.08 -2.47 19.02
N GLU A 302 -5.33 -2.63 20.10
CA GLU A 302 -5.78 -3.40 21.28
C GLU A 302 -7.01 -2.73 21.92
N TRP A 303 -6.98 -1.40 21.92
CA TRP A 303 -8.09 -0.60 22.41
C TRP A 303 -9.33 -0.76 21.52
N LEU A 304 -9.16 -0.79 20.19
CA LEU A 304 -10.24 -1.06 19.25
C LEU A 304 -10.81 -2.47 19.42
N GLU A 305 -9.99 -3.49 19.62
CA GLU A 305 -10.45 -4.87 19.86
C GLU A 305 -11.41 -4.93 21.06
N THR A 306 -11.07 -4.22 22.15
CA THR A 306 -11.91 -4.12 23.34
C THR A 306 -13.23 -3.40 23.04
N LEU A 307 -13.19 -2.28 22.31
CA LEU A 307 -14.38 -1.53 21.93
C LEU A 307 -15.31 -2.32 21.00
N VAL A 308 -14.75 -3.00 20.00
CA VAL A 308 -15.48 -3.80 19.01
C VAL A 308 -16.16 -4.98 19.70
N ALA A 309 -15.44 -5.68 20.59
CA ALA A 309 -16.02 -6.76 21.38
C ALA A 309 -17.21 -6.27 22.22
N ALA A 310 -17.08 -5.12 22.86
CA ALA A 310 -18.12 -4.57 23.71
C ALA A 310 -19.36 -4.13 22.90
N LEU A 311 -19.18 -3.44 21.78
CA LEU A 311 -20.31 -2.94 20.98
C LEU A 311 -21.01 -4.04 20.18
N PHE A 312 -20.23 -4.90 19.54
CA PHE A 312 -20.71 -5.84 18.53
C PHE A 312 -20.72 -7.30 19.00
N GLY A 313 -20.22 -7.59 20.19
CA GLY A 313 -20.23 -8.94 20.79
C GLY A 313 -19.14 -9.87 20.26
N ASP A 314 -18.32 -9.41 19.30
CA ASP A 314 -17.24 -10.19 18.70
C ASP A 314 -16.04 -9.28 18.44
N LYS A 315 -14.90 -9.59 19.07
CA LYS A 315 -13.65 -8.84 18.83
C LYS A 315 -13.16 -8.95 17.39
N ALA A 316 -13.57 -9.99 16.66
CA ALA A 316 -13.24 -10.23 15.26
C ALA A 316 -14.35 -9.78 14.28
N TYR A 317 -15.27 -8.91 14.71
CA TYR A 317 -16.38 -8.43 13.91
C TYR A 317 -15.92 -7.84 12.56
N LYS A 318 -16.04 -8.65 11.50
CA LYS A 318 -15.46 -8.40 10.17
C LYS A 318 -15.82 -7.03 9.58
N PRO A 319 -17.08 -6.54 9.64
CA PRO A 319 -17.45 -5.24 9.07
C PRO A 319 -16.67 -4.05 9.63
N PHE A 320 -16.29 -4.11 10.91
CA PHE A 320 -15.45 -3.08 11.51
C PHE A 320 -14.01 -3.19 11.03
N TRP A 321 -13.41 -4.38 11.10
CA TRP A 321 -12.00 -4.57 10.76
C TRP A 321 -11.71 -4.31 9.28
N HIS A 322 -12.62 -4.71 8.40
CA HIS A 322 -12.51 -4.39 6.98
C HIS A 322 -12.45 -2.88 6.75
N ARG A 323 -13.37 -2.11 7.35
CA ARG A 323 -13.35 -0.63 7.29
C ARG A 323 -12.14 0.00 7.98
N TYR A 324 -11.64 -0.61 9.06
CA TYR A 324 -10.43 -0.15 9.73
C TYR A 324 -9.22 -0.24 8.80
N TYR A 325 -9.01 -1.37 8.13
CA TYR A 325 -7.92 -1.52 7.16
C TYR A 325 -8.10 -0.62 5.94
N MET A 326 -9.33 -0.47 5.43
CA MET A 326 -9.63 0.52 4.39
C MET A 326 -9.26 1.94 4.85
N ALA A 327 -9.64 2.34 6.07
CA ALA A 327 -9.35 3.66 6.59
C ALA A 327 -7.84 3.91 6.72
N LEU A 328 -7.07 2.91 7.18
CA LEU A 328 -5.61 2.98 7.25
C LEU A 328 -4.99 3.17 5.86
N ALA A 329 -5.42 2.38 4.88
CA ALA A 329 -4.88 2.43 3.52
C ALA A 329 -5.26 3.74 2.80
N VAL A 330 -6.52 4.18 2.87
CA VAL A 330 -6.97 5.47 2.34
C VAL A 330 -6.20 6.62 3.00
N ASN A 331 -5.97 6.54 4.31
CA ASN A 331 -5.20 7.55 5.01
C ASN A 331 -3.73 7.56 4.56
N PHE A 332 -3.13 6.40 4.31
CA PHE A 332 -1.77 6.31 3.78
C PHE A 332 -1.64 6.93 2.40
N ILE A 333 -2.49 6.57 1.42
CA ILE A 333 -2.39 7.12 0.06
C ILE A 333 -2.63 8.64 0.05
N GLY A 334 -3.58 9.14 0.86
CA GLY A 334 -3.82 10.57 1.02
C GLY A 334 -2.66 11.28 1.69
N TYR A 335 -2.02 10.65 2.69
CA TYR A 335 -0.83 11.18 3.33
C TYR A 335 0.37 11.26 2.39
N VAL A 336 0.58 10.25 1.53
CA VAL A 336 1.63 10.26 0.50
C VAL A 336 1.45 11.46 -0.42
N HIS A 337 0.26 11.62 -1.00
CA HIS A 337 -0.06 12.73 -1.90
C HIS A 337 0.10 14.09 -1.21
N GLN A 338 -0.48 14.27 -0.02
CA GLN A 338 -0.39 15.52 0.73
C GLN A 338 1.06 15.86 1.10
N SER A 339 1.83 14.88 1.59
CA SER A 339 3.21 15.09 2.03
C SER A 339 4.15 15.40 0.87
N MET A 340 4.00 14.71 -0.25
CA MET A 340 4.79 14.98 -1.45
C MET A 340 4.48 16.35 -2.02
N THR A 341 3.19 16.72 -2.13
CA THR A 341 2.76 18.04 -2.61
C THR A 341 3.30 19.17 -1.73
N MET A 342 3.22 19.03 -0.41
CA MET A 342 3.82 20.00 0.53
C MET A 342 5.33 20.14 0.29
N ARG A 343 6.07 19.03 0.26
CA ARG A 343 7.54 19.06 0.05
C ARG A 343 7.92 19.67 -1.29
N ILE A 344 7.19 19.36 -2.36
CA ILE A 344 7.41 19.95 -3.68
C ILE A 344 7.21 21.45 -3.64
N ASN A 345 6.12 21.92 -3.03
CA ASN A 345 5.83 23.35 -2.93
C ASN A 345 6.85 24.10 -2.07
N ASP A 346 7.37 23.46 -1.02
CA ASP A 346 8.36 24.03 -0.11
C ASP A 346 9.78 24.01 -0.68
N CYS A 347 10.13 23.02 -1.51
CA CYS A 347 11.52 22.78 -1.93
C CYS A 347 11.81 23.08 -3.40
N LEU A 348 10.81 23.13 -4.28
CA LEU A 348 11.00 23.32 -5.72
C LEU A 348 10.49 24.69 -6.18
N THR A 349 11.21 25.30 -7.11
CA THR A 349 10.78 26.48 -7.86
C THR A 349 9.65 26.15 -8.83
N GLU A 350 8.99 27.17 -9.40
CA GLU A 350 7.91 26.97 -10.36
C GLU A 350 8.35 26.26 -11.65
N SER A 351 9.54 26.57 -12.15
CA SER A 351 10.14 25.89 -13.31
C SER A 351 10.43 24.42 -13.01
N GLU A 352 10.94 24.10 -11.82
CA GLU A 352 11.17 22.71 -11.39
C GLU A 352 9.86 21.94 -11.20
N ARG A 353 8.80 22.60 -10.71
CA ARG A 353 7.46 22.00 -10.61
C ARG A 353 6.88 21.65 -11.98
N ALA A 354 7.11 22.48 -13.01
CA ALA A 354 6.67 22.18 -14.36
C ALA A 354 7.29 20.89 -14.92
N VAL A 355 8.52 20.53 -14.49
CA VAL A 355 9.22 19.31 -14.93
C VAL A 355 8.57 18.02 -14.37
N ILE A 356 7.91 18.11 -13.21
CA ILE A 356 7.29 16.97 -12.53
C ILE A 356 5.78 16.87 -12.74
N ALA A 357 5.23 17.69 -13.65
CA ALA A 357 3.85 17.55 -14.11
C ALA A 357 3.58 16.10 -14.59
N PRO A 358 2.38 15.54 -14.33
CA PRO A 358 1.17 16.23 -13.88
C PRO A 358 1.02 16.42 -12.36
N TRP A 359 2.02 16.07 -11.54
CA TRP A 359 1.99 16.39 -10.11
C TRP A 359 1.90 17.93 -9.91
N PRO A 360 1.10 18.47 -8.97
CA PRO A 360 0.40 17.82 -7.85
C PRO A 360 -1.04 17.40 -8.08
N GLN A 361 -1.53 17.45 -9.32
CA GLN A 361 -2.87 16.92 -9.59
C GLN A 361 -2.90 15.43 -9.27
N LEU A 362 -4.03 14.97 -8.75
CA LEU A 362 -4.29 13.54 -8.58
C LEU A 362 -4.40 12.86 -9.95
N PRO A 363 -4.39 11.51 -10.00
CA PRO A 363 -4.56 10.79 -11.25
C PRO A 363 -5.74 11.31 -12.06
N HIS A 364 -5.62 11.41 -13.38
CA HIS A 364 -6.64 12.01 -14.27
C HIS A 364 -6.92 13.52 -14.06
N GLY A 365 -6.03 14.25 -13.39
CA GLY A 365 -6.11 15.71 -13.30
C GLY A 365 -7.09 16.23 -12.24
N TYR A 366 -7.59 15.38 -11.35
CA TYR A 366 -8.46 15.81 -10.26
C TYR A 366 -7.70 16.70 -9.27
N SER A 367 -8.38 17.76 -8.82
CA SER A 367 -7.82 18.75 -7.89
C SER A 367 -7.92 18.37 -6.42
N ASP A 368 -8.78 17.40 -6.08
CA ASP A 368 -8.99 16.99 -4.69
C ASP A 368 -9.20 15.48 -4.55
N PHE A 369 -8.78 14.97 -3.39
CA PHE A 369 -8.75 13.55 -3.07
C PHE A 369 -10.16 12.95 -2.93
N ALA A 370 -11.12 13.73 -2.44
CA ALA A 370 -12.48 13.26 -2.23
C ALA A 370 -13.15 12.96 -3.57
N THR A 371 -13.08 13.89 -4.52
CA THR A 371 -13.62 13.77 -5.87
C THR A 371 -12.91 12.67 -6.66
N TRP A 372 -11.57 12.65 -6.66
CA TRP A 372 -10.79 11.64 -7.39
C TRP A 372 -11.25 10.22 -7.08
N GLY A 373 -11.26 9.82 -5.80
CA GLY A 373 -11.64 8.45 -5.48
C GLY A 373 -13.09 8.12 -5.77
N ARG A 374 -14.02 9.06 -5.58
CA ARG A 374 -15.45 8.84 -5.83
C ARG A 374 -15.77 8.69 -7.31
N GLU A 375 -15.13 9.47 -8.16
CA GLU A 375 -15.31 9.38 -9.62
C GLU A 375 -14.59 8.16 -10.21
N ARG A 376 -13.45 7.77 -9.64
CA ARG A 376 -12.68 6.59 -10.08
C ARG A 376 -13.24 5.27 -9.54
N TYR A 377 -13.92 5.28 -8.39
CA TYR A 377 -14.46 4.08 -7.75
C TYR A 377 -15.36 3.24 -8.68
N PRO A 378 -16.36 3.78 -9.41
CA PRO A 378 -17.20 2.99 -10.30
C PRO A 378 -16.43 2.27 -11.42
N ALA A 379 -15.41 2.93 -11.99
CA ALA A 379 -14.59 2.35 -13.03
C ALA A 379 -13.77 1.16 -12.50
N TRP A 380 -13.15 1.33 -11.32
CA TRP A 380 -12.44 0.23 -10.66
C TRP A 380 -13.36 -0.85 -10.14
N ARG A 381 -14.60 -0.52 -9.78
CA ARG A 381 -15.59 -1.51 -9.35
C ARG A 381 -15.99 -2.41 -10.51
N LYS A 382 -16.21 -1.83 -11.70
CA LYS A 382 -16.43 -2.61 -12.92
C LYS A 382 -15.23 -3.52 -13.20
N TYR A 383 -14.02 -2.97 -13.13
CA TYR A 383 -12.81 -3.77 -13.29
C TYR A 383 -12.70 -4.91 -12.29
N ALA A 384 -13.03 -4.69 -11.01
CA ALA A 384 -13.01 -5.74 -9.99
C ALA A 384 -13.96 -6.89 -10.32
N CYS A 385 -15.16 -6.58 -10.84
CA CYS A 385 -16.09 -7.60 -11.33
C CYS A 385 -15.51 -8.40 -12.51
N ASP A 386 -14.94 -7.72 -13.50
CA ASP A 386 -14.34 -8.35 -14.69
C ASP A 386 -13.14 -9.22 -14.28
N TYR A 387 -12.27 -8.69 -13.41
CA TYR A 387 -11.10 -9.38 -12.88
C TYR A 387 -11.47 -10.61 -12.06
N GLN A 388 -12.55 -10.54 -11.25
CA GLN A 388 -13.09 -11.72 -10.56
C GLN A 388 -13.65 -12.76 -11.54
N ALA A 389 -14.29 -12.36 -12.63
CA ALA A 389 -14.78 -13.32 -13.62
C ALA A 389 -13.62 -14.07 -14.31
N GLU A 390 -12.50 -13.38 -14.54
CA GLU A 390 -11.29 -13.95 -15.14
C GLU A 390 -10.52 -14.88 -14.17
N HIS A 391 -10.42 -14.51 -12.88
CA HIS A 391 -9.55 -15.18 -11.91
C HIS A 391 -10.30 -16.06 -10.88
N GLY A 392 -11.60 -15.81 -10.69
CA GLY A 392 -12.47 -16.51 -9.73
C GLY A 392 -12.89 -17.92 -10.18
N GLY A 393 -12.77 -18.23 -11.48
CA GLY A 393 -12.99 -19.58 -12.02
C GLY A 393 -11.85 -20.56 -11.73
N SER A 394 -10.66 -20.06 -11.40
CA SER A 394 -9.44 -20.87 -11.22
C SER A 394 -9.29 -21.45 -9.80
N SER A 395 -10.13 -21.02 -8.85
CA SER A 395 -10.06 -21.43 -7.43
C SER A 395 -10.59 -22.85 -7.13
N GLN A 396 -11.00 -23.62 -8.15
CA GLN A 396 -11.44 -25.02 -8.01
C GLN A 396 -10.44 -26.08 -8.53
N ALA A 397 -9.33 -25.69 -9.16
CA ALA A 397 -8.28 -26.64 -9.51
C ALA A 397 -7.33 -26.81 -8.32
N SER A 398 -7.72 -27.68 -7.39
CA SER A 398 -6.80 -28.25 -6.41
C SER A 398 -5.94 -29.31 -7.10
N VAL A 399 -4.63 -29.24 -6.86
CA VAL A 399 -3.76 -30.43 -6.87
C VAL A 399 -3.73 -30.99 -5.46
#